data_AF-A0A6B2TNJ8-F1
#
_entry.id   AF-A0A6B2TNJ8-F1
#
_cell.length_a   1.000
_cell.length_b   1.000
_cell.length_c   1.000
_cell.angle_alpha   90.00
_cell.angle_beta   90.00
_cell.angle_gamma   90.00
#
_symmetry.space_group_name_H-M   'P 1'
#
loop_
_entity.id
_entity.type
_entity.pdbx_description
1 polymer ?
#
loop_
_entity_poly.entity_id
_entity_poly.type
_entity_poly.pdbx_seq_one_letter_code
_entity_poly.pdbx_strand_id
1 'polypeptide(L)'
;MFDSAPSSPSSPSSPPSPSSPSFLAALRARRLVAIVRGSDPDASFRTVMTLVESGVPLVEVSLSGADAPGVLRRARAELGADAWLGAGTVLTADDAHRAADAGAN
;
A
#
# COMPACT_ATOMS: atom_id res chain seq x y z
N MET A 1 12.32 -51.52 -32.21
CA MET A 1 11.22 -51.01 -31.36
C MET A 1 11.87 -50.52 -30.07
N PHE A 2 11.72 -49.24 -29.76
CA PHE A 2 12.62 -48.40 -28.95
C PHE A 2 12.84 -48.87 -27.49
N ASP A 3 14.11 -48.82 -27.07
CA ASP A 3 14.56 -48.89 -25.67
C ASP A 3 14.28 -47.53 -24.99
N SER A 4 13.67 -47.54 -23.80
CA SER A 4 13.26 -46.32 -23.07
C SER A 4 14.10 -46.18 -21.80
N ALA A 5 14.93 -45.13 -21.76
CA ALA A 5 15.76 -44.80 -20.60
C ALA A 5 14.94 -44.30 -19.39
N PRO A 6 15.43 -44.50 -18.14
CA PRO A 6 14.74 -44.05 -16.94
C PRO A 6 14.80 -42.52 -16.78
N SER A 7 13.68 -41.92 -16.38
CA SER A 7 13.53 -40.49 -16.14
C SER A 7 14.21 -40.06 -14.84
N SER A 8 15.01 -38.99 -14.91
CA SER A 8 15.68 -38.38 -13.75
C SER A 8 14.68 -37.79 -12.74
N PRO A 9 14.97 -37.81 -11.43
CA PRO A 9 14.12 -37.20 -10.42
C PRO A 9 14.13 -35.66 -10.55
N SER A 10 12.96 -35.05 -10.41
CA SER A 10 12.79 -33.60 -10.40
C SER A 10 13.43 -32.97 -9.15
N SER A 11 14.24 -31.94 -9.36
CA SER A 11 14.83 -31.14 -8.28
C SER A 11 13.76 -30.52 -7.36
N PRO A 12 14.04 -30.34 -6.05
CA PRO A 12 13.11 -29.67 -5.14
C PRO A 12 12.91 -28.20 -5.55
N SER A 13 11.68 -27.70 -5.44
CA SER A 13 11.36 -26.29 -5.72
C SER A 13 12.06 -25.36 -4.73
N SER A 14 12.66 -24.28 -5.22
CA SER A 14 13.25 -23.23 -4.38
C SER A 14 12.23 -22.67 -3.38
N PRO A 15 12.64 -22.25 -2.18
CA PRO A 15 11.75 -21.62 -1.22
C PRO A 15 11.17 -20.31 -1.81
N PRO A 16 9.92 -19.96 -1.48
CA PRO A 16 9.33 -18.71 -1.93
C PRO A 16 10.16 -17.52 -1.43
N SER A 17 10.42 -16.54 -2.31
CA SER A 17 11.03 -15.27 -1.93
C SER A 17 10.25 -14.65 -0.77
N PRO A 18 10.90 -13.99 0.21
CA PRO A 18 10.19 -13.36 1.31
C PRO A 18 9.20 -12.35 0.73
N SER A 19 7.91 -12.56 1.00
CA SER A 19 6.87 -11.59 0.68
C SER A 19 7.21 -10.24 1.32
N SER A 20 6.94 -9.14 0.62
CA SER A 20 7.02 -7.79 1.17
C SER A 20 6.44 -7.77 2.59
N PRO A 21 7.08 -7.07 3.55
CA PRO A 21 6.70 -7.15 4.96
C PRO A 21 5.23 -6.77 5.12
N SER A 22 4.46 -7.56 5.87
CA SER A 22 3.05 -7.21 6.14
C SER A 22 2.93 -5.82 6.80
N PHE A 23 1.79 -5.14 6.60
CA PHE A 23 1.50 -3.87 7.27
C PHE A 23 1.72 -3.94 8.79
N LEU A 24 1.28 -5.01 9.46
CA LEU A 24 1.49 -5.19 10.90
C LEU A 24 2.96 -5.30 11.30
N ALA A 25 3.82 -5.88 10.46
CA ALA A 25 5.26 -5.91 10.70
C ALA A 25 5.86 -4.51 10.53
N ALA A 26 5.47 -3.78 9.47
CA ALA A 26 5.89 -2.41 9.22
C ALA A 26 5.48 -1.47 10.37
N LEU A 27 4.22 -1.55 10.82
CA LEU A 27 3.71 -0.77 11.95
C LEU A 27 4.43 -1.10 13.27
N ARG A 28 4.71 -2.38 13.55
CA ARG A 28 5.50 -2.76 14.74
C ARG A 28 6.89 -2.16 14.72
N ALA A 29 7.53 -2.08 13.55
CA ALA A 29 8.88 -1.52 13.41
C ALA A 29 8.89 0.02 13.47
N ARG A 30 7.93 0.68 12.81
CA ARG A 30 7.88 2.16 12.68
C ARG A 30 7.13 2.85 13.82
N ARG A 31 6.25 2.13 14.51
CA ARG A 31 5.49 2.57 15.70
C ARG A 31 4.57 3.78 15.50
N LEU A 32 4.35 4.20 14.25
CA LEU A 32 3.57 5.40 13.93
C LEU A 32 2.85 5.22 12.58
N VAL A 33 1.60 5.67 12.52
CA VAL A 33 0.85 5.94 11.28
C VAL A 33 0.39 7.38 11.34
N ALA A 34 0.65 8.15 10.29
CA ALA A 34 0.17 9.53 10.19
C ALA A 34 -1.20 9.57 9.52
N ILE A 35 -2.16 10.26 10.13
CA ILE A 35 -3.49 10.48 9.57
C ILE A 35 -3.55 11.90 9.02
N VAL A 36 -3.76 12.03 7.71
CA VAL A 36 -3.91 13.31 7.02
C VAL A 36 -5.39 13.58 6.78
N ARG A 37 -5.86 14.70 7.32
CA ARG A 37 -7.22 15.22 7.14
C ARG A 37 -7.15 16.72 6.93
N GLY A 38 -7.69 17.21 5.82
CA GLY A 38 -7.71 18.63 5.51
C GLY A 38 -8.89 19.02 4.64
N SER A 39 -9.17 20.33 4.59
CA SER A 39 -10.16 20.94 3.70
C SER A 39 -9.56 21.40 2.36
N ASP A 40 -8.25 21.33 2.22
CA ASP A 40 -7.50 21.66 1.00
C ASP A 40 -6.84 20.36 0.47
N PRO A 41 -7.26 19.85 -0.70
CA PRO A 41 -6.68 18.65 -1.30
C PRO A 41 -5.20 18.80 -1.65
N ASP A 42 -4.76 19.97 -2.11
CA ASP A 42 -3.37 20.21 -2.48
C ASP A 42 -2.47 20.27 -1.24
N ALA A 43 -2.94 20.91 -0.17
CA ALA A 43 -2.22 20.91 1.10
C ALA A 43 -2.15 19.49 1.70
N SER A 44 -3.23 18.70 1.58
CA SER A 44 -3.27 17.32 2.06
C SER A 44 -2.28 16.45 1.28
N PHE A 45 -2.25 16.56 -0.05
CA PHE A 45 -1.29 15.87 -0.90
C PHE A 45 0.17 16.26 -0.56
N ARG A 46 0.48 17.55 -0.46
CA ARG A 46 1.83 18.00 -0.04
C ARG A 46 2.21 17.43 1.33
N THR A 47 1.27 17.39 2.26
CA THR A 47 1.48 16.82 3.61
C THR A 47 1.84 15.33 3.54
N VAL A 48 1.11 14.54 2.72
CA VAL A 48 1.42 13.12 2.49
C VAL A 48 2.86 12.96 1.98
N MET A 49 3.25 13.72 0.97
CA MET A 49 4.60 13.65 0.40
C MET A 49 5.66 14.03 1.43
N THR A 50 5.48 15.15 2.13
CA THR A 50 6.42 15.59 3.18
C THR A 50 6.58 14.57 4.30
N LEU A 51 5.50 13.91 4.72
CA LEU A 51 5.58 12.85 5.74
C LEU A 51 6.46 11.69 5.27
N VAL A 52 6.23 11.19 4.05
CA VAL A 52 7.02 10.09 3.51
C VAL A 52 8.49 10.48 3.35
N GLU A 53 8.76 11.65 2.77
CA GLU A 53 10.12 12.20 2.60
C GLU A 53 10.84 12.41 3.94
N SER A 54 10.10 12.74 5.00
CA SER A 54 10.63 12.96 6.35
C SER A 54 10.79 11.66 7.15
N GLY A 55 10.56 10.49 6.54
CA GLY A 55 10.73 9.19 7.21
C GLY A 55 9.52 8.69 7.98
N VAL A 56 8.31 9.20 7.67
CA VAL A 56 7.03 8.69 8.15
C VAL A 56 6.31 7.95 7.01
N PRO A 57 6.64 6.67 6.76
CA PRO A 57 6.26 5.97 5.54
C PRO A 57 4.85 5.36 5.58
N LEU A 58 4.20 5.32 6.74
CA LEU A 58 2.84 4.79 6.91
C LEU A 58 1.88 5.97 7.02
N VAL A 59 1.17 6.25 5.94
CA VAL A 59 0.26 7.40 5.86
C VAL A 59 -1.14 6.93 5.52
N GLU A 60 -2.13 7.51 6.20
CA GLU A 60 -3.55 7.34 5.93
C GLU A 60 -4.15 8.68 5.50
N VAL A 61 -4.93 8.69 4.43
CA VAL A 61 -5.77 9.83 4.04
C VAL A 61 -7.20 9.60 4.56
N SER A 62 -7.68 10.48 5.41
CA SER A 62 -9.02 10.39 5.99
C SER A 62 -10.09 10.75 4.95
N LEU A 63 -11.06 9.86 4.71
CA LEU A 63 -12.16 10.06 3.75
C LEU A 63 -13.12 11.20 4.10
N SER A 64 -13.10 11.68 5.34
CA SER A 64 -13.82 12.90 5.73
C SER A 64 -13.12 14.21 5.29
N GLY A 65 -11.95 14.12 4.65
CA GLY A 65 -11.24 15.27 4.08
C GLY A 65 -11.76 15.66 2.69
N ALA A 66 -11.46 16.88 2.26
CA ALA A 66 -11.81 17.35 0.93
C ALA A 66 -11.09 16.54 -0.16
N ASP A 67 -11.84 16.01 -1.12
CA ASP A 67 -11.35 15.20 -2.25
C ASP A 67 -10.32 14.12 -1.85
N ALA A 68 -10.57 13.39 -0.75
CA ALA A 68 -9.66 12.33 -0.29
C ALA A 68 -9.32 11.28 -1.39
N PRO A 69 -10.26 10.82 -2.25
CA PRO A 69 -9.90 9.94 -3.37
C PRO A 69 -8.94 10.58 -4.38
N GLY A 70 -9.06 11.89 -4.63
CA GLY A 70 -8.13 12.63 -5.47
C GLY A 70 -6.72 12.70 -4.88
N VAL A 71 -6.63 12.96 -3.56
CA VAL A 71 -5.37 12.94 -2.82
C VAL A 71 -4.72 11.55 -2.88
N LEU A 72 -5.49 10.49 -2.64
CA LEU A 72 -5.01 9.10 -2.71
C LEU A 72 -4.45 8.75 -4.09
N ARG A 73 -5.17 9.07 -5.18
CA ARG A 73 -4.70 8.80 -6.55
C ARG A 73 -3.39 9.50 -6.86
N ARG A 74 -3.28 10.79 -6.50
CA ARG A 74 -2.05 11.56 -6.71
C ARG A 74 -0.90 11.01 -5.89
N ALA A 75 -1.12 10.76 -4.60
CA ALA A 75 -0.10 10.19 -3.73
C ALA A 75 0.36 8.81 -4.21
N ARG A 76 -0.55 7.93 -4.65
CA ARG A 76 -0.19 6.62 -5.21
C ARG A 76 0.65 6.75 -6.49
N ALA A 77 0.31 7.70 -7.38
CA ALA A 77 1.05 7.92 -8.61
C ALA A 77 2.52 8.32 -8.33
N GLU A 78 2.76 9.15 -7.31
CA GLU A 78 4.11 9.60 -6.93
C GLU A 78 4.88 8.55 -6.11
N LEU A 79 4.20 7.88 -5.17
CA LEU A 79 4.84 6.98 -4.20
C LEU A 79 5.09 5.57 -4.74
N GLY A 80 4.45 5.20 -5.86
CA GLY A 80 4.53 3.87 -6.44
C GLY A 80 3.74 2.82 -5.67
N ALA A 81 3.69 1.58 -6.17
CA ALA A 81 2.81 0.52 -5.64
C ALA A 81 3.20 -0.02 -4.26
N ASP A 82 4.49 0.08 -3.89
CA ASP A 82 5.02 -0.51 -2.66
C ASP A 82 4.85 0.38 -1.42
N ALA A 83 4.40 1.63 -1.59
CA ALA A 83 4.18 2.54 -0.47
C ALA A 83 2.97 2.14 0.38
N TRP A 84 3.09 2.31 1.70
CA TRP A 84 1.99 2.17 2.66
C TRP A 84 1.16 3.44 2.68
N LEU A 85 0.09 3.42 1.88
CA LEU A 85 -0.85 4.52 1.75
C LEU A 85 -2.24 3.95 1.98
N GLY A 86 -2.82 4.23 3.15
CA GLY A 86 -4.14 3.75 3.54
C GLY A 86 -5.22 4.83 3.43
N ALA A 87 -6.46 4.43 3.69
CA ALA A 87 -7.59 5.33 3.88
C ALA A 87 -8.31 5.01 5.19
N GLY A 88 -8.71 6.03 5.93
CA GLY A 88 -9.50 5.88 7.16
C GLY A 88 -10.73 6.76 7.15
N THR A 89 -11.53 6.68 8.21
CA THR A 89 -12.93 7.16 8.18
C THR A 89 -13.76 6.48 7.08
N VAL A 90 -13.42 5.22 6.78
CA VAL A 90 -14.22 4.32 5.94
C VAL A 90 -15.42 3.86 6.76
N LEU A 91 -16.64 4.21 6.33
CA LEU A 91 -17.87 3.90 7.07
C LEU A 91 -18.72 2.84 6.36
N THR A 92 -18.52 2.66 5.05
CA THR A 92 -19.30 1.76 4.21
C THR A 92 -18.41 0.88 3.34
N ALA A 93 -18.98 -0.20 2.79
CA ALA A 93 -18.27 -1.03 1.82
C ALA A 93 -17.91 -0.25 0.55
N ASP A 94 -18.79 0.65 0.10
CA ASP A 94 -18.52 1.51 -1.05
C ASP A 94 -17.32 2.44 -0.79
N ASP A 95 -17.21 3.02 0.41
CA ASP A 95 -16.02 3.79 0.80
C ASP A 95 -14.73 2.98 0.68
N ALA A 96 -14.76 1.71 1.10
CA ALA A 96 -13.61 0.81 1.01
C ALA A 96 -13.23 0.53 -0.46
N HIS A 97 -14.22 0.26 -1.32
CA HIS A 97 -14.00 0.07 -2.75
C HIS A 97 -13.41 1.32 -3.40
N ARG A 98 -14.02 2.50 -3.19
CA ARG A 98 -13.51 3.76 -3.75
C ARG A 98 -12.10 4.09 -3.26
N ALA A 99 -11.78 3.78 -2.01
CA ALA A 99 -10.43 3.98 -1.46
C ALA A 99 -9.42 3.05 -2.12
N ALA A 100 -9.74 1.77 -2.26
CA ALA A 100 -8.88 0.79 -2.94
C ALA A 100 -8.67 1.16 -4.42
N ASP A 101 -9.72 1.54 -5.13
CA ASP A 101 -9.66 2.03 -6.52
C ASP A 101 -8.82 3.30 -6.64
N ALA A 102 -8.79 4.13 -5.61
CA ALA A 102 -7.94 5.32 -5.53
C ALA A 102 -6.48 4.99 -5.15
N GLY A 103 -6.16 3.73 -4.84
CA GLY A 103 -4.81 3.25 -4.56
C GLY A 103 -4.48 3.04 -3.08
N ALA A 104 -5.47 2.99 -2.18
CA ALA A 104 -5.24 2.65 -0.78
C ALA A 104 -4.96 1.13 -0.58
N ASN A 105 -4.09 0.76 0.39
CA ASN A 105 -3.73 -0.62 0.70
C ASN A 105 -3.57 -0.94 2.20
#